data_AF-A0A844KKP2-F1
#
_entry.id   AF-A0A844KKP2-F1
#
_cell.length_a   1.000
_cell.length_b   1.000
_cell.length_c   1.000
_cell.angle_alpha   90.00
_cell.angle_beta   90.00
_cell.angle_gamma   90.00
#
_symmetry.space_group_name_H-M   'P 1'
#
loop_
_entity.id
_entity.type
_entity.pdbx_description
1 polymer ?
#
loop_
_entity_poly.entity_id
_entity_poly.type
_entity_poly.pdbx_seq_one_letter_code
_entity_poly.pdbx_strand_id
1 'polypeptide(L)'
;MSDQHTVYNSRMFCTRWNGLEKGSIFDDALDDKEYEGNLIYLLNSGSEFIRNNSKVRFVKKAQYRVDKPDYAERAVTEALVNALIHRDYIVLGSEIHIDMFDDRVEITSPGGMFGGGSIQEYDIYSIRSMRRNPVIADLFHRMKYMERRGSGLRKIVSETEKLPGYTEAYKPEFSSTATDFRVILKNVNYHHDYSIMDINQVKTQVTTFDEILVFCSTPHSKAEIADYCGYKNNKNFTKKYLRPLLDSGTLKMTIPNKPNTRNQKYITVRTE
;
A
#
# COMPACT_ATOMS: atom_id res chain seq x y z
N MET A 1 -8.49 35.52 19.03
CA MET A 1 -9.33 34.45 18.43
C MET A 1 -8.86 34.12 17.00
N SER A 2 -7.55 34.13 16.74
CA SER A 2 -6.97 33.93 15.39
C SER A 2 -6.42 32.52 15.20
N ASP A 3 -6.33 31.75 16.28
CA ASP A 3 -5.64 30.45 16.34
C ASP A 3 -6.58 29.26 16.09
N GLN A 4 -7.87 29.52 15.80
CA GLN A 4 -8.81 28.48 15.40
C GLN A 4 -8.67 28.19 13.90
N HIS A 5 -8.77 26.91 13.52
CA HIS A 5 -8.80 26.51 12.12
C HIS A 5 -9.99 27.16 11.42
N THR A 6 -9.72 28.01 10.42
CA THR A 6 -10.75 28.78 9.70
C THR A 6 -11.71 27.89 8.91
N VAL A 7 -11.35 26.63 8.71
CA VAL A 7 -12.16 25.63 8.02
C VAL A 7 -12.60 24.58 9.04
N TYR A 8 -13.91 24.54 9.32
CA TYR A 8 -14.51 23.52 10.19
C TYR A 8 -14.37 22.12 9.57
N ASN A 9 -14.29 21.10 10.42
CA ASN A 9 -14.11 19.70 10.02
C ASN A 9 -12.83 19.43 9.22
N SER A 10 -11.75 20.18 9.47
CA SER A 10 -10.48 20.01 8.77
C SER A 10 -9.61 18.96 9.47
N ARG A 11 -9.97 17.69 9.26
CA ARG A 11 -9.31 16.50 9.84
C ARG A 11 -8.87 15.52 8.75
N MET A 12 -7.77 14.82 9.01
CA MET A 12 -7.21 13.79 8.14
C MET A 12 -6.66 12.64 9.00
N PHE A 13 -7.09 11.43 8.67
CA PHE A 13 -6.67 10.20 9.34
C PHE A 13 -5.77 9.43 8.40
N CYS A 14 -4.59 9.05 8.88
CA CYS A 14 -3.57 8.39 8.10
C CYS A 14 -3.18 7.10 8.79
N THR A 15 -3.45 5.96 8.16
CA THR A 15 -3.17 4.64 8.73
C THR A 15 -2.35 3.82 7.75
N ARG A 16 -1.24 3.27 8.22
CA ARG A 16 -0.43 2.28 7.50
C ARG A 16 -0.79 0.91 8.05
N TRP A 17 -1.62 0.19 7.31
CA TRP A 17 -2.06 -1.16 7.64
C TRP A 17 -0.93 -2.17 7.48
N ASN A 18 -0.94 -3.28 8.22
CA ASN A 18 -0.04 -4.39 7.96
C ASN A 18 -0.66 -5.33 6.92
N GLY A 19 -0.08 -5.43 5.72
CA GLY A 19 -0.61 -6.27 4.64
C GLY A 19 -1.52 -5.52 3.65
N LEU A 20 -2.53 -6.24 3.15
CA LEU A 20 -3.39 -5.81 2.03
C LEU A 20 -4.81 -5.39 2.44
N GLU A 21 -5.19 -5.69 3.68
CA GLU A 21 -6.54 -5.49 4.22
C GLU A 21 -6.52 -4.60 5.47
N LYS A 22 -7.68 -4.04 5.81
CA LYS A 22 -7.85 -3.25 7.04
C LYS A 22 -8.03 -4.18 8.22
N GLY A 23 -7.16 -4.04 9.21
CA GLY A 23 -7.12 -4.89 10.40
C GLY A 23 -6.53 -6.26 10.09
N SER A 24 -5.61 -6.73 10.94
CA SER A 24 -5.05 -8.08 10.87
C SER A 24 -5.16 -8.70 12.25
N ILE A 25 -5.34 -10.03 12.31
CA ILE A 25 -5.64 -10.77 13.56
C ILE A 25 -4.61 -10.52 14.69
N PHE A 26 -3.40 -10.03 14.37
CA PHE A 26 -2.30 -9.88 15.33
C PHE A 26 -1.68 -8.47 15.41
N ASP A 27 -1.76 -7.64 14.36
CA ASP A 27 -1.27 -6.26 14.32
C ASP A 27 -2.06 -5.46 13.27
N ASP A 28 -2.99 -4.62 13.71
CA ASP A 28 -3.88 -3.91 12.79
C ASP A 28 -3.14 -2.85 11.96
N ALA A 29 -2.33 -2.00 12.59
CA ALA A 29 -1.62 -0.90 11.92
C ALA A 29 -0.16 -0.77 12.36
N LEU A 30 0.74 -0.51 11.39
CA LEU A 30 2.17 -0.26 11.59
C LEU A 30 2.48 1.20 11.98
N ASP A 31 1.65 2.14 11.52
CA ASP A 31 1.70 3.57 11.87
C ASP A 31 0.28 4.13 11.75
N ASP A 32 -0.11 5.00 12.67
CA ASP A 32 -1.41 5.65 12.68
C ASP A 32 -1.29 7.08 13.20
N LYS A 33 -1.84 8.03 12.45
CA LYS A 33 -1.77 9.45 12.76
C LYS A 33 -3.05 10.18 12.40
N GLU A 34 -3.50 10.97 13.36
CA GLU A 34 -4.57 11.94 13.17
C GLU A 34 -3.98 13.35 13.07
N TYR A 35 -4.41 14.08 12.06
CA TYR A 35 -4.05 15.48 11.85
C TYR A 35 -5.29 16.35 11.85
N GLU A 36 -5.27 17.40 12.67
CA GLU A 36 -6.25 18.47 12.68
C GLU A 36 -5.52 19.80 12.45
N GLY A 37 -6.01 20.61 11.52
CA GLY A 37 -5.23 21.76 11.10
C GLY A 37 -5.83 22.59 9.99
N ASN A 38 -5.11 23.65 9.60
CA ASN A 38 -5.39 24.34 8.34
C ASN A 38 -5.06 23.42 7.14
N LEU A 39 -5.63 23.72 5.98
CA LEU A 39 -5.53 22.86 4.79
C LEU A 39 -4.10 22.65 4.27
N ILE A 40 -3.22 23.63 4.49
CA ILE A 40 -1.81 23.54 4.08
C ILE A 40 -1.04 22.62 5.01
N TYR A 41 -1.31 22.70 6.32
CA TYR A 41 -0.80 21.74 7.28
C TYR A 41 -1.24 20.32 6.93
N LEU A 42 -2.54 20.09 6.68
CA LEU A 42 -3.03 18.76 6.28
C LEU A 42 -2.39 18.24 4.99
N LEU A 43 -2.22 19.10 3.98
CA LEU A 43 -1.54 18.71 2.73
C LEU A 43 -0.11 18.23 3.01
N ASN A 44 0.65 18.99 3.80
CA ASN A 44 2.04 18.68 4.10
C ASN A 44 2.15 17.42 4.97
N SER A 45 1.34 17.32 6.03
CA SER A 45 1.30 16.18 6.94
C SER A 45 0.90 14.88 6.24
N GLY A 46 -0.11 14.91 5.36
CA GLY A 46 -0.50 13.74 4.56
C GLY A 46 0.58 13.32 3.57
N SER A 47 1.22 14.29 2.91
CA SER A 47 2.34 14.01 1.99
C SER A 47 3.55 13.42 2.72
N GLU A 48 3.86 13.95 3.91
CA GLU A 48 4.95 13.47 4.77
C GLU A 48 4.65 12.08 5.33
N PHE A 49 3.42 11.81 5.76
CA PHE A 49 3.00 10.48 6.20
C PHE A 49 3.23 9.44 5.10
N ILE A 50 2.75 9.72 3.88
CA ILE A 50 2.93 8.82 2.74
C ILE A 50 4.42 8.64 2.45
N ARG A 51 5.21 9.73 2.45
CA ARG A 51 6.65 9.66 2.20
C ARG A 51 7.38 8.79 3.25
N ASN A 52 7.09 8.99 4.53
CA ASN A 52 7.75 8.29 5.63
C ASN A 52 7.40 6.80 5.67
N ASN A 53 6.20 6.44 5.22
CA ASN A 53 5.73 5.05 5.15
C ASN A 53 5.94 4.39 3.78
N SER A 54 6.51 5.12 2.80
CA SER A 54 6.87 4.60 1.47
C SER A 54 8.36 4.27 1.39
N LYS A 55 8.72 3.34 0.51
CA LYS A 55 10.13 3.01 0.27
C LYS A 55 10.62 3.70 -1.00
N VAL A 56 11.88 4.13 -0.95
CA VAL A 56 12.64 4.51 -2.14
C VAL A 56 13.73 3.48 -2.31
N ARG A 57 13.46 2.48 -3.16
CA ARG A 57 14.47 1.51 -3.56
C ARG A 57 15.43 2.18 -4.54
N PHE A 58 16.59 1.58 -4.76
CA PHE A 58 17.50 2.06 -5.79
C PHE A 58 18.19 0.89 -6.48
N VAL A 59 18.49 1.07 -7.76
CA VAL A 59 19.29 0.13 -8.55
C VAL A 59 20.58 0.83 -8.95
N LYS A 60 21.73 0.18 -8.68
CA LYS A 60 23.03 0.67 -9.13
C LYS A 60 23.26 0.21 -10.57
N LYS A 61 23.32 1.13 -11.51
CA LYS A 61 23.81 0.88 -12.88
C LYS A 61 25.32 1.11 -12.94
N ALA A 62 25.95 0.71 -14.05
CA ALA A 62 27.40 0.78 -14.24
C ALA A 62 28.02 2.16 -13.95
N GLN A 63 27.32 3.26 -14.25
CA GLN A 63 27.81 4.63 -13.98
C GLN A 63 27.02 5.41 -12.91
N TYR A 64 25.79 5.03 -12.57
CA TYR A 64 24.93 5.87 -11.71
C TYR A 64 23.84 5.08 -11.00
N ARG A 65 23.32 5.66 -9.92
CA ARG A 65 22.20 5.13 -9.14
C ARG A 65 20.88 5.63 -9.72
N VAL A 66 19.91 4.74 -9.87
CA VAL A 66 18.53 5.08 -10.23
C VAL A 66 17.62 4.78 -9.05
N ASP A 67 16.98 5.81 -8.51
CA ASP A 67 15.98 5.66 -7.46
C ASP A 67 14.65 5.17 -8.07
N LYS A 68 14.00 4.27 -7.34
CA LYS A 68 12.71 3.65 -7.63
C LYS A 68 11.79 3.93 -6.44
N PRO A 69 11.12 5.08 -6.41
CA PRO A 69 10.12 5.37 -5.38
C PRO A 69 8.86 4.52 -5.62
N ASP A 70 8.18 4.13 -4.54
CA ASP A 70 6.93 3.36 -4.63
C ASP A 70 5.78 4.18 -5.26
N TYR A 71 5.79 5.50 -5.08
CA TYR A 71 4.78 6.42 -5.62
C TYR A 71 5.42 7.69 -6.18
N ALA A 72 4.79 8.29 -7.19
CA ALA A 72 5.20 9.57 -7.73
C ALA A 72 4.76 10.69 -6.78
N GLU A 73 5.70 11.44 -6.24
CA GLU A 73 5.42 12.52 -5.28
C GLU A 73 4.42 13.55 -5.83
N ARG A 74 4.52 13.86 -7.13
CA ARG A 74 3.58 14.76 -7.80
C ARG A 74 2.18 14.16 -7.93
N ALA A 75 2.05 12.86 -8.15
CA ALA A 75 0.75 12.17 -8.20
C ALA A 75 0.09 12.15 -6.81
N VAL A 76 0.87 11.85 -5.76
CA VAL A 76 0.40 11.91 -4.36
C VAL A 76 -0.08 13.31 -4.00
N THR A 77 0.73 14.33 -4.30
CA THR A 77 0.37 15.74 -4.03
C THR A 77 -0.93 16.12 -4.73
N GLU A 78 -1.06 15.80 -6.02
CA GLU A 78 -2.27 16.13 -6.79
C GLU A 78 -3.51 15.38 -6.25
N ALA A 79 -3.36 14.12 -5.83
CA ALA A 79 -4.45 13.36 -5.22
C ALA A 79 -4.91 13.98 -3.88
N LEU A 80 -3.98 14.37 -3.02
CA LEU A 80 -4.29 15.04 -1.75
C LEU A 80 -4.92 16.42 -1.94
N VAL A 81 -4.40 17.20 -2.88
CA VAL A 81 -4.97 18.50 -3.23
C VAL A 81 -6.39 18.35 -3.76
N ASN A 82 -6.66 17.34 -4.59
CA ASN A 82 -8.02 17.05 -5.06
C ASN A 82 -8.93 16.62 -3.91
N ALA A 83 -8.44 15.75 -3.02
CA ALA A 83 -9.15 15.33 -1.82
C ALA A 83 -9.53 16.51 -0.93
N LEU A 84 -8.65 17.50 -0.74
CA LEU A 84 -8.93 18.70 0.05
C LEU A 84 -9.88 19.67 -0.66
N ILE A 85 -9.67 19.94 -1.96
CA ILE A 85 -10.45 20.94 -2.70
C ILE A 85 -11.88 20.46 -2.99
N HIS A 86 -12.06 19.18 -3.28
CA HIS A 86 -13.36 18.64 -3.69
C HIS A 86 -14.16 18.04 -2.54
N ARG A 87 -13.62 18.08 -1.32
CA ARG A 87 -14.29 17.58 -0.11
C ARG A 87 -15.59 18.30 0.20
N ASP A 88 -16.57 17.55 0.67
CA ASP A 88 -17.77 18.07 1.29
C ASP A 88 -17.53 18.49 2.75
N TYR A 89 -17.25 19.78 2.97
CA TYR A 89 -17.02 20.33 4.32
C TYR A 89 -18.31 20.50 5.15
N ILE A 90 -19.49 20.30 4.56
CA ILE A 90 -20.78 20.46 5.25
C ILE A 90 -21.07 19.25 6.15
N VAL A 91 -20.57 18.06 5.78
CA VAL A 91 -20.78 16.83 6.55
C VAL A 91 -19.96 16.86 7.84
N LEU A 92 -20.63 17.13 8.96
CA LEU A 92 -20.04 17.15 10.30
C LEU A 92 -19.46 15.78 10.67
N GLY A 93 -18.27 15.78 11.27
CA GLY A 93 -17.59 14.55 11.70
C GLY A 93 -17.08 13.67 10.56
N SER A 94 -17.02 14.19 9.33
CA SER A 94 -16.32 13.52 8.24
C SER A 94 -14.83 13.90 8.24
N GLU A 95 -13.97 13.07 7.66
CA GLU A 95 -12.53 13.33 7.51
C GLU A 95 -11.99 12.71 6.21
N ILE A 96 -10.82 13.19 5.77
CA ILE A 96 -10.08 12.51 4.70
C ILE A 96 -9.35 11.32 5.31
N HIS A 97 -9.46 10.16 4.68
CA HIS A 97 -8.71 8.97 5.07
C HIS A 97 -7.58 8.70 4.06
N ILE A 98 -6.38 8.46 4.57
CA ILE A 98 -5.22 7.95 3.84
C ILE A 98 -4.92 6.57 4.41
N ASP A 99 -5.32 5.53 3.68
CA ASP A 99 -5.05 4.14 4.04
C ASP A 99 -3.91 3.61 3.18
N MET A 100 -2.76 3.31 3.80
CA MET A 100 -1.62 2.70 3.12
C MET A 100 -1.57 1.20 3.39
N PHE A 101 -1.48 0.43 2.33
CA PHE A 101 -1.27 -1.01 2.32
C PHE A 101 0.10 -1.32 1.71
N ASP A 102 0.48 -2.59 1.70
CA ASP A 102 1.75 -2.98 1.10
C ASP A 102 1.79 -2.72 -0.42
N ASP A 103 0.65 -2.86 -1.08
CA ASP A 103 0.50 -2.78 -2.53
C ASP A 103 -0.05 -1.47 -3.06
N ARG A 104 -0.62 -0.61 -2.21
CA ARG A 104 -1.30 0.62 -2.63
C ARG A 104 -1.47 1.64 -1.51
N VAL A 105 -1.76 2.88 -1.89
CA VAL A 105 -2.34 3.92 -1.03
C VAL A 105 -3.74 4.24 -1.54
N GLU A 106 -4.70 4.26 -0.63
CA GLU A 106 -6.06 4.73 -0.88
C GLU A 106 -6.25 6.08 -0.19
N ILE A 107 -6.65 7.10 -0.95
CA ILE A 107 -7.02 8.42 -0.43
C ILE A 107 -8.52 8.58 -0.65
N THR A 108 -9.28 8.59 0.44
CA THR A 108 -10.74 8.75 0.42
C THR A 108 -11.13 10.11 0.98
N SER A 109 -11.87 10.89 0.22
CA SER A 109 -12.41 12.19 0.64
C SER A 109 -13.95 12.15 0.70
N PRO A 110 -14.55 12.75 1.75
CA PRO A 110 -15.99 12.94 1.83
C PRO A 110 -16.50 13.81 0.69
N GLY A 111 -17.66 13.45 0.15
CA GLY A 111 -18.27 14.05 -1.03
C GLY A 111 -18.04 13.20 -2.28
N GLY A 112 -19.12 12.71 -2.89
CA GLY A 112 -19.10 12.06 -4.19
C GLY A 112 -18.77 13.02 -5.35
N MET A 113 -18.92 12.53 -6.58
CA MET A 113 -18.71 13.34 -7.78
C MET A 113 -19.60 14.60 -7.78
N PHE A 114 -18.99 15.75 -8.05
CA PHE A 114 -19.73 17.03 -8.08
C PHE A 114 -20.65 17.08 -9.31
N GLY A 115 -21.94 17.34 -9.10
CA GLY A 115 -22.96 17.32 -10.15
C GLY A 115 -23.73 16.01 -10.30
N GLY A 116 -23.42 15.00 -9.48
CA GLY A 116 -24.06 13.68 -9.51
C GLY A 116 -23.38 12.69 -10.46
N GLY A 117 -23.84 11.44 -10.43
CA GLY A 117 -23.23 10.31 -11.15
C GLY A 117 -21.99 9.75 -10.43
N SER A 118 -21.34 8.78 -11.06
CA SER A 118 -20.13 8.14 -10.54
C SER A 118 -18.94 8.38 -11.49
N ILE A 119 -17.71 8.57 -10.98
CA ILE A 119 -16.50 8.74 -11.82
C ILE A 119 -16.32 7.59 -12.80
N GLN A 120 -16.81 6.41 -12.44
CA GLN A 120 -16.78 5.19 -13.22
C GLN A 120 -17.57 5.32 -14.55
N GLU A 121 -18.51 6.26 -14.64
CA GLU A 121 -19.30 6.53 -15.86
C GLU A 121 -18.60 7.50 -16.82
N TYR A 122 -17.51 8.14 -16.39
CA TYR A 122 -16.82 9.17 -17.17
C TYR A 122 -15.45 8.69 -17.67
N ASP A 123 -15.07 9.16 -18.85
CA ASP A 123 -13.69 9.11 -19.28
C ASP A 123 -12.87 10.20 -18.56
N ILE A 124 -11.87 9.75 -17.80
CA ILE A 124 -10.97 10.59 -17.00
C ILE A 124 -10.21 11.64 -17.83
N TYR A 125 -10.06 11.43 -19.14
CA TYR A 125 -9.35 12.36 -20.03
C TYR A 125 -10.25 13.46 -20.60
N SER A 126 -11.58 13.29 -20.55
CA SER A 126 -12.57 14.22 -21.09
C SER A 126 -13.46 14.86 -20.03
N ILE A 127 -13.34 14.44 -18.76
CA ILE A 127 -14.14 15.00 -17.67
C ILE A 127 -13.87 16.50 -17.44
N ARG A 128 -14.94 17.27 -17.34
CA ARG A 128 -14.85 18.69 -16.97
C ARG A 128 -14.60 18.81 -15.46
N SER A 129 -13.52 19.49 -15.10
CA SER A 129 -13.25 19.82 -13.70
C SER A 129 -14.24 20.88 -13.17
N MET A 130 -15.17 20.45 -12.33
CA MET A 130 -16.07 21.32 -11.56
C MET A 130 -15.63 21.34 -10.10
N ARG A 131 -15.44 22.55 -9.56
CA ARG A 131 -14.88 22.76 -8.21
C ARG A 131 -15.99 22.92 -7.20
N ARG A 132 -16.06 22.01 -6.22
CA ARG A 132 -17.01 22.11 -5.09
C ARG A 132 -16.71 23.31 -4.21
N ASN A 133 -15.43 23.58 -3.95
CA ASN A 133 -14.98 24.70 -3.11
C ASN A 133 -14.10 25.69 -3.92
N PRO A 134 -14.69 26.65 -4.66
CA PRO A 134 -13.94 27.58 -5.51
C PRO A 134 -12.92 28.44 -4.75
N VAL A 135 -13.23 28.85 -3.52
CA VAL A 135 -12.34 29.68 -2.68
C VAL A 135 -11.08 28.90 -2.29
N ILE A 136 -11.26 27.65 -1.84
CA ILE A 136 -10.13 26.77 -1.50
C ILE A 136 -9.30 26.49 -2.76
N ALA A 137 -9.95 26.19 -3.88
CA ALA A 137 -9.26 25.94 -5.14
C ALA A 137 -8.44 27.15 -5.61
N ASP A 138 -8.96 28.37 -5.45
CA ASP A 138 -8.25 29.59 -5.83
C ASP A 138 -7.02 29.82 -4.94
N LEU A 139 -7.13 29.56 -3.63
CA LEU A 139 -6.01 29.60 -2.70
C LEU A 139 -4.89 28.63 -3.13
N PHE A 140 -5.21 27.36 -3.33
CA PHE A 140 -4.24 26.34 -3.75
C PHE A 140 -3.61 26.64 -5.11
N HIS A 141 -4.38 27.23 -6.03
CA HIS A 141 -3.85 27.69 -7.31
C HIS A 141 -2.84 28.83 -7.15
N ARG A 142 -3.15 29.85 -6.34
CA ARG A 142 -2.24 30.98 -6.06
C ARG A 142 -0.95 30.52 -5.39
N MET A 143 -1.06 29.53 -4.50
CA MET A 143 0.07 28.89 -3.83
C MET A 143 0.85 27.91 -4.72
N LYS A 144 0.46 27.73 -5.99
CA LYS A 144 1.11 26.84 -6.96
C LYS A 144 1.05 25.35 -6.62
N TYR A 145 0.12 24.94 -5.76
CA TYR A 145 -0.17 23.53 -5.49
C TYR A 145 -1.10 22.89 -6.54
N MET A 146 -1.80 23.70 -7.35
CA MET A 146 -2.71 23.22 -8.39
C MET A 146 -2.68 24.08 -9.67
N GLU A 147 -2.88 23.46 -10.81
CA GLU A 147 -3.12 24.12 -12.10
C GLU A 147 -4.62 24.35 -12.38
N ARG A 148 -4.96 25.48 -13.01
CA ARG A 148 -6.37 25.82 -13.30
C ARG A 148 -7.03 25.00 -14.43
N ARG A 149 -6.28 24.13 -15.12
CA ARG A 149 -6.69 23.48 -16.38
C ARG A 149 -7.61 22.26 -16.22
N GLY A 150 -7.92 21.84 -14.98
CA GLY A 150 -8.82 20.71 -14.76
C GLY A 150 -8.26 19.35 -15.16
N SER A 151 -6.93 19.25 -15.22
CA SER A 151 -6.20 18.06 -15.68
C SER A 151 -5.72 17.17 -14.52
N GLY A 152 -6.24 17.35 -13.30
CA GLY A 152 -5.70 16.73 -12.09
C GLY A 152 -5.65 15.20 -12.16
N LEU A 153 -6.75 14.55 -12.55
CA LEU A 153 -6.80 13.09 -12.69
C LEU A 153 -5.83 12.58 -13.77
N ARG A 154 -5.80 13.26 -14.94
CA ARG A 154 -4.84 12.96 -16.00
C ARG A 154 -3.39 13.11 -15.52
N LYS A 155 -3.12 14.12 -14.70
CA LYS A 155 -1.78 14.38 -14.17
C LYS A 155 -1.35 13.28 -13.21
N ILE A 156 -2.22 12.83 -12.31
CA ILE A 156 -1.98 11.67 -11.44
C ILE A 156 -1.55 10.46 -12.27
N VAL A 157 -2.30 10.13 -13.33
CA VAL A 157 -1.95 9.02 -14.22
C VAL A 157 -0.60 9.26 -14.90
N SER A 158 -0.40 10.41 -15.54
CA SER A 158 0.82 10.70 -16.29
C SER A 158 2.09 10.78 -15.44
N GLU A 159 1.98 11.19 -14.16
CA GLU A 159 3.11 11.22 -13.24
C GLU A 159 3.45 9.82 -12.73
N THR A 160 2.45 8.96 -12.53
CA THR A 160 2.66 7.54 -12.19
C THR A 160 3.27 6.75 -13.35
N GLU A 161 2.85 7.01 -14.59
CA GLU A 161 3.42 6.39 -15.82
C GLU A 161 4.92 6.64 -15.98
N LYS A 162 5.43 7.76 -15.44
CA LYS A 162 6.87 8.11 -15.49
C LYS A 162 7.73 7.31 -14.52
N LEU A 163 7.12 6.57 -13.59
CA LEU A 163 7.88 5.83 -12.58
C LEU A 163 8.62 4.63 -13.18
N PRO A 164 9.86 4.36 -12.72
CA PRO A 164 10.58 3.16 -13.13
C PRO A 164 9.91 1.91 -12.55
N GLY A 165 9.45 1.01 -13.42
CA GLY A 165 8.71 -0.20 -13.01
C GLY A 165 7.20 -0.10 -13.25
N TYR A 166 6.72 1.05 -13.72
CA TYR A 166 5.33 1.18 -14.13
C TYR A 166 4.96 0.19 -15.24
N THR A 167 3.77 -0.38 -15.11
CA THR A 167 3.04 -1.13 -16.13
C THR A 167 1.57 -0.72 -16.04
N GLU A 168 0.77 -1.02 -17.06
CA GLU A 168 -0.67 -0.69 -17.06
C GLU A 168 -1.43 -1.30 -15.87
N ALA A 169 -0.93 -2.37 -15.25
CA ALA A 169 -1.52 -2.94 -14.03
C ALA A 169 -1.46 -1.99 -12.82
N TYR A 170 -0.48 -1.07 -12.81
CA TYR A 170 -0.26 -0.08 -11.76
C TYR A 170 -0.90 1.28 -12.07
N LYS A 171 -1.73 1.36 -13.12
CA LYS A 171 -2.48 2.57 -13.44
C LYS A 171 -3.34 2.99 -12.23
N PRO A 172 -3.30 4.28 -11.82
CA PRO A 172 -4.16 4.79 -10.76
C PRO A 172 -5.63 4.52 -11.03
N GLU A 173 -6.36 4.13 -9.99
CA GLU A 173 -7.79 3.87 -10.06
C GLU A 173 -8.56 4.96 -9.33
N PHE A 174 -9.75 5.28 -9.83
CA PHE A 174 -10.62 6.29 -9.28
C PHE A 174 -12.01 5.69 -9.12
N SER A 175 -12.60 5.83 -7.94
CA SER A 175 -13.97 5.40 -7.68
C SER A 175 -14.70 6.44 -6.87
N SER A 176 -16.01 6.53 -7.06
CA SER A 176 -16.85 7.42 -6.25
C SER A 176 -18.19 6.76 -5.96
N THR A 177 -18.71 7.05 -4.78
CA THR A 177 -20.09 6.79 -4.39
C THR A 177 -20.86 8.11 -4.36
N ALA A 178 -22.11 8.09 -3.90
CA ALA A 178 -22.85 9.33 -3.64
C ALA A 178 -22.19 10.18 -2.53
N THR A 179 -21.47 9.54 -1.61
CA THR A 179 -20.95 10.15 -0.39
C THR A 179 -19.45 10.32 -0.37
N ASP A 180 -18.69 9.61 -1.21
CA ASP A 180 -17.24 9.54 -1.12
C ASP A 180 -16.59 9.52 -2.50
N PHE A 181 -15.36 10.04 -2.56
CA PHE A 181 -14.48 9.91 -3.71
C PHE A 181 -13.16 9.29 -3.25
N ARG A 182 -12.71 8.25 -3.95
CA ARG A 182 -11.50 7.50 -3.65
C ARG A 182 -10.52 7.52 -4.82
N VAL A 183 -9.27 7.79 -4.51
CA VAL A 183 -8.12 7.64 -5.40
C VAL A 183 -7.26 6.49 -4.88
N ILE A 184 -6.93 5.54 -5.74
CA ILE A 184 -6.04 4.43 -5.42
C ILE A 184 -4.75 4.58 -6.25
N LEU A 185 -3.63 4.74 -5.56
CA LEU A 185 -2.30 4.73 -6.13
C LEU A 185 -1.66 3.38 -5.83
N LYS A 186 -1.36 2.58 -6.84
CA LYS A 186 -0.68 1.29 -6.64
C LYS A 186 0.83 1.48 -6.50
N ASN A 187 1.44 0.70 -5.62
CA ASN A 187 2.87 0.65 -5.42
C ASN A 187 3.52 -0.04 -6.63
N VAL A 188 4.20 0.73 -7.47
CA VAL A 188 4.82 0.22 -8.71
C VAL A 188 5.95 -0.79 -8.47
N ASN A 189 6.47 -0.83 -7.25
CA ASN A 189 7.52 -1.77 -6.86
C ASN A 189 6.97 -2.93 -6.02
N TYR A 190 5.65 -3.02 -5.85
CA TYR A 190 5.03 -4.15 -5.19
C TYR A 190 4.91 -5.32 -6.15
N HIS A 191 5.66 -6.38 -5.86
CA HIS A 191 5.61 -7.64 -6.57
C HIS A 191 5.08 -8.69 -5.60
N HIS A 192 3.90 -9.22 -5.90
CA HIS A 192 3.50 -10.53 -5.38
C HIS A 192 4.42 -11.54 -6.07
N ASP A 193 5.12 -12.34 -5.27
CA ASP A 193 6.11 -13.35 -5.66
C ASP A 193 7.56 -12.88 -5.86
N TYR A 194 8.40 -13.36 -4.95
CA TYR A 194 9.59 -14.17 -5.22
C TYR A 194 9.66 -14.70 -6.66
N SER A 195 10.06 -13.86 -7.61
CA SER A 195 10.42 -14.28 -8.95
C SER A 195 11.86 -13.85 -9.23
N ILE A 196 12.67 -14.90 -9.38
CA ILE A 196 14.09 -14.94 -9.64
C ILE A 196 14.41 -14.09 -10.87
N MET A 197 15.24 -13.06 -10.72
CA MET A 197 16.36 -12.68 -11.60
C MET A 197 16.88 -11.28 -11.22
N ASP A 198 17.69 -11.23 -10.17
CA ASP A 198 18.91 -10.43 -10.25
C ASP A 198 20.04 -11.22 -9.58
N ILE A 199 20.80 -11.89 -10.44
CA ILE A 199 21.99 -12.62 -10.07
C ILE A 199 22.99 -11.56 -9.62
N ASN A 200 23.26 -11.53 -8.31
CA ASN A 200 24.30 -10.80 -7.57
C ASN A 200 23.79 -9.68 -6.65
N GLN A 201 23.74 -10.03 -5.36
CA GLN A 201 23.97 -9.16 -4.20
C GLN A 201 22.85 -8.21 -3.74
N VAL A 202 21.75 -8.75 -3.18
CA VAL A 202 21.14 -8.19 -1.96
C VAL A 202 20.52 -9.33 -1.13
N LYS A 203 21.11 -9.67 0.02
CA LYS A 203 20.49 -10.54 1.04
C LYS A 203 19.45 -9.73 1.81
N THR A 204 18.19 -9.76 1.39
CA THR A 204 17.08 -9.51 2.32
C THR A 204 16.90 -10.78 3.13
N GLN A 205 16.98 -10.70 4.46
CA GLN A 205 16.89 -11.86 5.35
C GLN A 205 15.46 -12.44 5.32
N VAL A 206 15.18 -13.27 4.33
CA VAL A 206 14.12 -14.27 4.42
C VAL A 206 14.64 -15.32 5.38
N THR A 207 13.90 -15.59 6.46
CA THR A 207 14.35 -16.60 7.40
C THR A 207 14.06 -17.98 6.82
N THR A 208 14.91 -18.98 7.13
CA THR A 208 14.65 -20.37 6.72
C THR A 208 13.28 -20.88 7.18
N PHE A 209 12.67 -20.26 8.20
CA PHE A 209 11.31 -20.58 8.63
C PHE A 209 10.26 -20.23 7.57
N ASP A 210 10.37 -19.07 6.95
CA ASP A 210 9.44 -18.59 5.92
C ASP A 210 9.50 -19.48 4.68
N GLU A 211 10.72 -19.87 4.27
CA GLU A 211 10.95 -20.80 3.16
C GLU A 211 10.26 -22.15 3.40
N ILE A 212 10.32 -22.68 4.63
CA ILE A 212 9.67 -23.94 4.99
C ILE A 212 8.15 -23.82 4.92
N LEU A 213 7.57 -22.73 5.44
CA LEU A 213 6.12 -22.56 5.48
C LEU A 213 5.51 -22.36 4.08
N VAL A 214 6.22 -21.64 3.20
CA VAL A 214 5.82 -21.48 1.79
C VAL A 214 5.89 -22.83 1.07
N PHE A 215 7.00 -23.55 1.21
CA PHE A 215 7.19 -24.84 0.56
C PHE A 215 6.17 -25.88 1.04
N CYS A 216 5.92 -25.93 2.36
CA CYS A 216 4.96 -26.85 2.96
C CYS A 216 3.48 -26.45 2.75
N SER A 217 3.18 -25.50 1.86
CA SER A 217 1.81 -25.25 1.39
C SER A 217 1.17 -26.51 0.76
N THR A 218 1.98 -27.44 0.26
CA THR A 218 1.58 -28.81 -0.05
C THR A 218 2.38 -29.83 0.79
N PRO A 219 1.90 -31.08 0.96
CA PRO A 219 2.60 -32.07 1.78
C PRO A 219 3.97 -32.48 1.21
N HIS A 220 5.04 -32.19 1.97
CA HIS A 220 6.41 -32.60 1.64
C HIS A 220 7.07 -33.42 2.75
N SER A 221 7.97 -34.32 2.36
CA SER A 221 8.82 -35.06 3.28
C SER A 221 9.91 -34.17 3.87
N LYS A 222 10.43 -34.56 5.03
CA LYS A 222 11.56 -33.85 5.66
C LYS A 222 12.79 -33.71 4.76
N ALA A 223 13.04 -34.71 3.90
CA ALA A 223 14.18 -34.68 2.98
C ALA A 223 13.98 -33.63 1.87
N GLU A 224 12.78 -33.56 1.30
CA GLU A 224 12.43 -32.56 0.27
C GLU A 224 12.49 -31.14 0.85
N ILE A 225 12.01 -30.95 2.09
CA ILE A 225 12.04 -29.64 2.76
C ILE A 225 13.49 -29.19 3.02
N ALA A 226 14.33 -30.10 3.50
CA ALA A 226 15.74 -29.79 3.77
C ALA A 226 16.50 -29.47 2.48
N ASP A 227 16.27 -30.22 1.41
CA ASP A 227 16.90 -30.01 0.11
C ASP A 227 16.46 -28.67 -0.51
N TYR A 228 15.16 -28.35 -0.44
CA TYR A 228 14.61 -27.08 -0.88
C TYR A 228 15.26 -25.88 -0.17
N CYS A 229 15.48 -26.00 1.15
CA CYS A 229 16.14 -24.96 1.95
C CYS A 229 17.69 -24.98 1.84
N GLY A 230 18.27 -25.83 0.99
CA GLY A 230 19.72 -25.92 0.77
C GLY A 230 20.52 -26.67 1.83
N TYR A 231 19.89 -27.52 2.66
CA TYR A 231 20.54 -28.27 3.73
C TYR A 231 20.78 -29.74 3.36
N LYS A 232 22.05 -30.15 3.39
CA LYS A 232 22.47 -31.56 3.18
C LYS A 232 22.34 -32.45 4.44
N ASN A 233 22.27 -31.87 5.64
CA ASN A 233 22.24 -32.60 6.90
C ASN A 233 20.90 -32.45 7.65
N ASN A 234 20.14 -33.55 7.67
CA ASN A 234 18.78 -33.61 8.17
C ASN A 234 18.63 -33.59 9.69
N LYS A 235 19.68 -33.87 10.48
CA LYS A 235 19.57 -33.92 11.95
C LYS A 235 19.50 -32.52 12.57
N ASN A 236 20.41 -31.63 12.17
CA ASN A 236 20.45 -30.26 12.69
C ASN A 236 19.28 -29.42 12.16
N PHE A 237 18.92 -29.60 10.89
CA PHE A 237 17.80 -28.94 10.24
C PHE A 237 16.48 -29.14 11.01
N THR A 238 16.19 -30.37 11.43
CA THR A 238 14.95 -30.65 12.16
C THR A 238 14.90 -30.04 13.53
N LYS A 239 16.01 -30.09 14.28
CA LYS A 239 16.05 -29.52 15.63
C LYS A 239 15.88 -27.99 15.58
N LYS A 240 16.50 -27.35 14.58
CA LYS A 240 16.57 -25.89 14.49
C LYS A 240 15.33 -25.26 13.84
N TYR A 241 14.72 -25.92 12.85
CA TYR A 241 13.65 -25.30 12.04
C TYR A 241 12.32 -26.05 12.07
N LEU A 242 12.30 -27.37 11.82
CA LEU A 242 11.04 -28.12 11.80
C LEU A 242 10.37 -28.24 13.18
N ARG A 243 11.14 -28.51 14.25
CA ARG A 243 10.56 -28.66 15.60
C ARG A 243 9.88 -27.39 16.10
N PRO A 244 10.49 -26.19 16.05
CA PRO A 244 9.79 -24.97 16.46
C PRO A 244 8.48 -24.71 15.69
N LEU A 245 8.41 -25.06 14.40
CA LEU A 245 7.19 -24.90 13.60
C LEU A 245 6.11 -25.92 13.97
N LEU A 246 6.50 -27.15 14.30
CA LEU A 246 5.59 -28.17 14.82
C LEU A 246 5.08 -27.81 16.22
N ASP A 247 5.97 -27.32 17.09
CA ASP A 247 5.66 -26.96 18.49
C ASP A 247 4.76 -25.72 18.55
N SER A 248 4.92 -24.77 17.62
CA SER A 248 4.05 -23.59 17.48
C SER A 248 2.73 -23.87 16.74
N GLY A 249 2.56 -25.06 16.16
CA GLY A 249 1.35 -25.43 15.43
C GLY A 249 1.20 -24.81 14.03
N THR A 250 2.19 -24.04 13.56
CA THR A 250 2.20 -23.47 12.20
C THR A 250 2.46 -24.52 11.12
N LEU A 251 3.08 -25.64 11.49
CA LEU A 251 3.30 -26.80 10.64
C LEU A 251 2.71 -28.05 11.30
N LYS A 252 2.07 -28.94 10.53
CA LYS A 252 1.51 -30.21 11.03
C LYS A 252 2.04 -31.42 10.27
N MET A 253 2.10 -32.55 10.95
CA MET A 253 2.34 -33.87 10.34
C MET A 253 1.07 -34.38 9.67
N THR A 254 1.20 -34.98 8.50
CA THR A 254 0.07 -35.61 7.81
C THR A 254 -0.36 -36.93 8.46
N ILE A 255 0.54 -37.58 9.21
CA ILE A 255 0.26 -38.82 9.94
C ILE A 255 0.67 -38.65 11.42
N PRO A 256 -0.14 -37.98 12.27
CA PRO A 256 0.22 -37.68 13.66
C PRO A 256 0.43 -38.92 14.53
N ASN A 257 -0.38 -39.97 14.30
CA ASN A 257 -0.36 -41.20 15.10
C ASN A 257 0.89 -42.08 14.88
N LYS A 258 1.68 -41.83 13.83
CA LYS A 258 2.90 -42.57 13.48
C LYS A 258 4.01 -41.60 13.07
N PRO A 259 4.58 -40.83 14.00
CA PRO A 259 5.49 -39.73 13.69
C PRO A 259 6.75 -40.18 12.92
N ASN A 260 7.24 -41.39 13.20
CA ASN A 260 8.48 -41.93 12.61
C ASN A 260 8.26 -42.78 11.34
N THR A 261 7.10 -42.66 10.67
CA THR A 261 6.84 -43.43 9.43
C THR A 261 7.63 -42.89 8.25
N ARG A 262 8.07 -43.78 7.35
CA ARG A 262 8.82 -43.43 6.13
C ARG A 262 8.03 -42.50 5.20
N ASN A 263 6.70 -42.57 5.24
CA ASN A 263 5.80 -41.77 4.41
C ASN A 263 5.32 -40.48 5.12
N GLN A 264 5.98 -40.07 6.21
CA GLN A 264 5.59 -38.87 6.94
C GLN A 264 5.83 -37.63 6.08
N LYS A 265 4.83 -36.78 6.00
CA LYS A 265 4.92 -35.48 5.34
C LYS A 265 4.47 -34.38 6.28
N TYR A 266 4.86 -33.16 5.94
CA TYR A 266 4.58 -31.95 6.70
C TYR A 266 3.83 -30.98 5.80
N ILE A 267 2.84 -30.31 6.37
CA ILE A 267 2.02 -29.33 5.67
C ILE A 267 1.76 -28.14 6.59
N THR A 268 1.77 -26.94 6.03
CA THR A 268 1.47 -25.68 6.72
C THR A 268 0.01 -25.66 7.14
N VAL A 269 -0.24 -25.24 8.38
CA VAL A 269 -1.60 -25.07 8.89
C VAL A 269 -2.08 -23.71 8.42
N ARG A 270 -3.06 -23.69 7.51
CA ARG A 270 -3.83 -22.49 7.22
C ARG A 270 -4.85 -22.34 8.33
N THR A 271 -4.74 -21.30 9.13
CA THR A 271 -5.85 -20.81 9.95
C THR A 271 -6.91 -20.29 8.99
N GLU A 272 -8.07 -20.95 8.98
CA GLU A 272 -9.31 -20.37 8.44
C GLU A 272 -9.75 -19.16 9.28
#